data_AF-D4DLN2-F1
#
_entry.id   AF-D4DLN2-F1
#
_cell.length_a   1.000
_cell.length_b   1.000
_cell.length_c   1.000
_cell.angle_alpha   90.00
_cell.angle_beta   90.00
_cell.angle_gamma   90.00
#
_symmetry.space_group_name_H-M   'P 1'
#
loop_
_entity.id
_entity.type
_entity.pdbx_description
1 polymer ?
#
loop_
_entity_poly.entity_id
_entity_poly.type
_entity_poly.pdbx_seq_one_letter_code
_entity_poly.pdbx_strand_id
1 'polypeptide(L)'
;MAKPRQGLPGNSGHMHISLVDESGANLFVRESRDPSPPYPDLAYISDIGRHFLAGILSGLPDIMPIVAPTINSYKRLVENFWAPVTVSWGLEHRAASIRVISPPTCSGKGTRFEIRVPGADVNSHYVLAAIVALGWRGVEKKLDIPIPPLPKGEDVGGSADKGERLAKNLKEAVARFTAKESVAREALGDDFVDHFGGTREHEIRLWEEAVTDWYVLFFFLLRSLHLVSRSDLANECSLFRYCREQLLPLPRPSPPGTYLPTENPLRHGNFAASRQVPQPGTRHGIPEQT
;
A
#
# COMPACT_ATOMS: atom_id res chain seq x y z
N MET A 1 2.38 6.38 9.43
CA MET A 1 1.25 5.57 9.95
C MET A 1 0.30 5.22 8.81
N ALA A 2 -0.03 3.93 8.61
CA ALA A 2 -0.89 3.49 7.51
C ALA A 2 -2.35 3.92 7.59
N LYS A 3 -2.97 3.91 8.78
CA LYS A 3 -4.37 4.32 8.97
C LYS A 3 -4.48 5.24 10.19
N PRO A 4 -4.40 6.57 10.00
CA PRO A 4 -4.47 7.51 11.14
C PRO A 4 -5.91 7.79 11.60
N ARG A 5 -6.92 7.56 10.75
CA ARG A 5 -8.33 7.86 11.04
C ARG A 5 -9.26 6.79 10.50
N GLN A 6 -10.24 6.40 11.30
CA GLN A 6 -11.33 5.51 10.87
C GLN A 6 -12.22 6.23 9.84
N GLY A 7 -12.80 5.48 8.89
CA GLY A 7 -13.71 6.00 7.86
C GLY A 7 -13.05 6.80 6.72
N LEU A 8 -11.78 7.20 6.85
CA LEU A 8 -11.03 7.89 5.81
C LEU A 8 -10.03 6.96 5.11
N PRO A 9 -9.60 7.25 3.87
CA PRO A 9 -8.54 6.49 3.21
C PRO A 9 -7.25 6.38 4.05
N GLY A 10 -6.52 5.28 3.88
CA GLY A 10 -5.21 5.09 4.51
C GLY A 10 -4.08 5.76 3.72
N ASN A 11 -2.93 5.92 4.36
CA ASN A 11 -1.69 6.37 3.75
C ASN A 11 -0.90 5.17 3.22
N SER A 12 -0.62 5.15 1.92
CA SER A 12 0.17 4.11 1.30
C SER A 12 1.66 4.45 1.22
N GLY A 13 2.49 3.42 1.01
CA GLY A 13 3.91 3.53 0.75
C GLY A 13 4.30 2.70 -0.47
N HIS A 14 3.58 2.85 -1.58
CA HIS A 14 3.80 2.00 -2.77
C HIS A 14 5.25 2.06 -3.23
N MET A 15 5.82 0.90 -3.52
CA MET A 15 7.20 0.78 -3.97
C MET A 15 7.22 0.45 -5.45
N HIS A 16 7.89 1.30 -6.22
CA HIS A 16 8.16 1.04 -7.63
C HIS A 16 9.56 0.44 -7.78
N ILE A 17 9.67 -0.65 -8.54
CA ILE A 17 10.94 -1.31 -8.79
C ILE A 17 11.14 -1.63 -10.27
N SER A 18 12.37 -1.40 -10.73
CA SER A 18 12.91 -1.81 -12.03
C SER A 18 14.32 -2.34 -11.80
N LEU A 19 14.72 -3.36 -12.56
CA LEU A 19 16.12 -3.76 -12.65
C LEU A 19 16.75 -3.15 -13.90
N VAL A 20 17.99 -2.70 -13.77
CA VAL A 20 18.79 -2.21 -14.90
C VAL A 20 20.13 -2.93 -14.92
N ASP A 21 20.68 -3.12 -16.11
CA ASP A 21 22.07 -3.58 -16.25
C ASP A 21 23.07 -2.44 -16.06
N GLU A 22 24.36 -2.76 -16.19
CA GLU A 22 25.46 -1.79 -16.08
C GLU A 22 25.39 -0.69 -17.17
N SER A 23 24.73 -0.95 -18.30
CA SER A 23 24.51 0.03 -19.36
C SER A 23 23.33 0.97 -19.07
N GLY A 24 22.54 0.68 -18.03
CA GLY A 24 21.31 1.39 -17.69
C GLY A 24 20.09 0.92 -18.50
N ALA A 25 20.18 -0.21 -19.21
CA ALA A 25 19.05 -0.79 -19.93
C ALA A 25 18.10 -1.48 -18.94
N ASN A 26 16.80 -1.22 -19.08
CA ASN A 26 15.79 -1.80 -18.19
C ASN A 26 15.58 -3.28 -18.52
N LEU A 27 15.88 -4.14 -17.56
CA LEU A 27 15.84 -5.58 -17.73
C LEU A 27 14.43 -6.16 -17.71
N PHE A 28 13.42 -5.44 -17.24
CA PHE A 28 12.03 -5.95 -17.21
C PHE A 28 11.29 -5.83 -18.53
N VAL A 29 11.84 -5.12 -19.51
CA VAL A 29 11.20 -4.93 -20.81
C VAL A 29 11.92 -5.72 -21.89
N ARG A 30 11.16 -6.22 -22.87
CA ARG A 30 11.70 -6.71 -24.15
C ARG A 30 11.42 -5.70 -25.25
N GLU A 31 12.29 -5.63 -26.25
CA GLU A 31 12.17 -4.65 -27.34
C GLU A 31 10.94 -4.89 -28.22
N SER A 32 10.64 -6.17 -28.51
CA SER A 32 9.53 -6.58 -29.35
C SER A 32 8.48 -7.35 -28.56
N ARG A 33 7.23 -7.22 -28.99
CA ARG A 33 6.10 -7.96 -28.40
C ARG A 33 6.36 -9.47 -28.53
N ASP A 34 6.25 -10.18 -27.42
CA ASP A 34 6.24 -11.63 -27.39
C ASP A 34 5.04 -12.16 -28.21
N PRO A 35 5.25 -13.02 -29.21
CA PRO A 35 4.16 -13.61 -29.97
C PRO A 35 3.32 -14.61 -29.16
N SER A 36 3.88 -15.20 -28.10
CA SER A 36 3.22 -16.25 -27.30
C SER A 36 3.50 -16.09 -25.79
N PRO A 37 3.13 -14.96 -25.17
CA PRO A 37 3.34 -14.75 -23.76
C PRO A 37 2.41 -15.66 -22.92
N PRO A 38 2.79 -16.03 -21.69
CA PRO A 38 1.92 -16.81 -20.81
C PRO A 38 0.59 -16.08 -20.52
N TYR A 39 0.63 -14.74 -20.49
CA TYR A 39 -0.54 -13.88 -20.43
C TYR A 39 -0.38 -12.70 -21.39
N PRO A 40 -1.42 -12.28 -22.13
CA PRO A 40 -1.35 -11.14 -23.05
C PRO A 40 -0.84 -9.85 -22.39
N ASP A 41 -1.17 -9.63 -21.12
CA ASP A 41 -0.74 -8.50 -20.27
C ASP A 41 0.78 -8.42 -20.07
N LEU A 42 1.51 -9.52 -20.28
CA LEU A 42 2.97 -9.62 -20.15
C LEU A 42 3.69 -9.66 -21.50
N ALA A 43 3.01 -9.33 -22.59
CA ALA A 43 3.59 -9.43 -23.94
C ALA A 43 4.86 -8.58 -24.14
N TYR A 44 5.05 -7.51 -23.37
CA TYR A 44 6.25 -6.66 -23.40
C TYR A 44 7.18 -6.84 -22.20
N ILE A 45 6.85 -7.74 -21.26
CA ILE A 45 7.71 -8.05 -20.13
C ILE A 45 8.72 -9.12 -20.55
N SER A 46 10.00 -8.90 -20.26
CA SER A 46 11.09 -9.86 -20.49
C SER A 46 10.94 -11.12 -19.63
N ASP A 47 11.70 -12.17 -19.93
CA ASP A 47 11.63 -13.41 -19.14
C ASP A 47 12.14 -13.20 -17.70
N ILE A 48 13.21 -12.42 -17.52
CA ILE A 48 13.68 -12.03 -16.19
C ILE A 48 12.61 -11.23 -15.43
N GLY A 49 11.88 -10.32 -16.09
CA GLY A 49 10.78 -9.59 -15.47
C GLY A 49 9.63 -10.49 -15.05
N ARG A 50 9.29 -11.51 -15.85
CA ARG A 50 8.24 -12.50 -15.54
C ARG A 50 8.64 -13.33 -14.32
N HIS A 51 9.85 -13.87 -14.30
CA HIS A 51 10.34 -14.64 -13.17
C HIS A 51 10.46 -13.80 -11.89
N PHE A 52 10.89 -12.53 -12.02
CA PHE A 52 10.92 -11.59 -10.90
C PHE A 52 9.52 -11.33 -10.33
N LEU A 53 8.54 -11.10 -11.20
CA LEU A 53 7.14 -10.96 -10.80
C LEU A 53 6.61 -12.23 -10.11
N ALA A 54 6.92 -13.42 -10.64
CA ALA A 54 6.54 -14.70 -10.04
C ALA A 54 7.15 -14.89 -8.63
N GLY A 55 8.41 -14.48 -8.46
CA GLY A 55 9.10 -14.45 -7.18
C GLY A 55 8.37 -13.59 -6.14
N ILE A 56 8.01 -12.36 -6.50
CA ILE A 56 7.24 -11.48 -5.60
C ILE A 56 5.86 -12.08 -5.31
N LEU A 57 5.12 -12.52 -6.32
CA LEU A 57 3.77 -13.07 -6.14
C LEU A 57 3.75 -14.27 -5.19
N SER A 58 4.71 -15.18 -5.35
CA SER A 58 4.80 -16.39 -4.51
C SER A 58 5.23 -16.09 -3.07
N GLY A 59 6.11 -15.11 -2.83
CA GLY A 59 6.60 -14.80 -1.49
C GLY A 59 5.87 -13.67 -0.76
N LEU A 60 5.00 -12.90 -1.44
CA LEU A 60 4.32 -11.75 -0.86
C LEU A 60 3.53 -12.08 0.43
N PRO A 61 2.75 -13.18 0.51
CA PRO A 61 2.08 -13.57 1.75
C PRO A 61 3.03 -13.80 2.92
N ASP A 62 4.23 -14.30 2.63
CA ASP A 62 5.21 -14.69 3.65
C ASP A 62 5.91 -13.47 4.24
N ILE A 63 6.10 -12.39 3.48
CA ILE A 63 6.77 -11.17 3.96
C ILE A 63 5.82 -10.11 4.53
N MET A 64 4.57 -10.46 4.84
CA MET A 64 3.56 -9.52 5.33
C MET A 64 4.02 -8.68 6.53
N PRO A 65 4.76 -9.22 7.53
CA PRO A 65 5.30 -8.39 8.62
C PRO A 65 6.29 -7.30 8.18
N ILE A 66 6.87 -7.38 6.98
CA ILE A 66 7.78 -6.36 6.45
C ILE A 66 7.00 -5.26 5.74
N VAL A 67 6.00 -5.65 4.93
CA VAL A 67 5.19 -4.72 4.13
C VAL A 67 4.00 -4.12 4.90
N ALA A 68 3.55 -4.76 5.98
CA ALA A 68 2.52 -4.29 6.89
C ALA A 68 2.97 -4.56 8.35
N PRO A 69 3.92 -3.77 8.87
CA PRO A 69 4.69 -4.15 10.06
C PRO A 69 4.02 -3.89 11.40
N THR A 70 2.91 -3.16 11.43
CA THR A 70 2.25 -2.77 12.68
C THR A 70 0.81 -3.26 12.71
N ILE A 71 0.21 -3.34 13.90
CA ILE A 71 -1.22 -3.61 14.08
C ILE A 71 -2.07 -2.64 13.26
N ASN A 72 -1.63 -1.39 13.15
CA ASN A 72 -2.35 -0.35 12.43
C ASN A 72 -2.28 -0.51 10.89
N SER A 73 -1.24 -1.17 10.38
CA SER A 73 -1.10 -1.45 8.94
C SER A 73 -2.30 -2.23 8.39
N TYR A 74 -2.82 -3.18 9.16
CA TYR A 74 -3.97 -4.01 8.77
C TYR A 74 -5.31 -3.27 8.82
N LYS A 75 -5.38 -2.12 9.51
CA LYS A 75 -6.57 -1.24 9.47
C LYS A 75 -6.69 -0.49 8.14
N ARG A 76 -5.61 -0.43 7.35
CA ARG A 76 -5.63 0.03 5.95
C ARG A 76 -6.02 -1.10 4.99
N LEU A 77 -5.62 -2.34 5.27
CA LEU A 77 -5.88 -3.52 4.42
C LEU A 77 -7.30 -4.06 4.62
N VAL A 78 -8.28 -3.20 4.40
CA VAL A 78 -9.71 -3.51 4.47
C VAL A 78 -10.32 -3.39 3.08
N GLU A 79 -11.31 -4.24 2.80
CA GLU A 79 -12.09 -4.19 1.57
C GLU A 79 -12.72 -2.79 1.40
N ASN A 80 -12.89 -2.33 0.16
CA ASN A 80 -13.51 -1.05 -0.24
C ASN A 80 -12.67 0.25 -0.12
N PHE A 81 -11.38 0.18 0.23
CA PHE A 81 -10.52 1.39 0.33
C PHE A 81 -9.28 1.38 -0.60
N TRP A 82 -9.37 0.74 -1.78
CA TRP A 82 -8.30 0.70 -2.79
C TRP A 82 -6.97 0.08 -2.32
N ALA A 83 -6.99 -0.63 -1.18
CA ALA A 83 -5.86 -1.38 -0.66
C ALA A 83 -5.98 -2.85 -1.06
N PRO A 84 -4.91 -3.49 -1.54
CA PRO A 84 -4.95 -4.88 -1.95
C PRO A 84 -5.09 -5.81 -0.73
N VAL A 85 -6.02 -6.76 -0.81
CA VAL A 85 -6.29 -7.77 0.25
C VAL A 85 -5.98 -9.20 -0.20
N THR A 86 -5.58 -9.37 -1.46
CA THR A 86 -5.21 -10.64 -2.09
C THR A 86 -3.89 -10.49 -2.83
N VAL A 87 -3.17 -11.59 -2.98
CA VAL A 87 -2.04 -11.68 -3.92
C VAL A 87 -2.59 -11.59 -5.32
N SER A 88 -2.33 -10.48 -6.00
CA SER A 88 -2.90 -10.19 -7.31
C SER A 88 -1.97 -9.32 -8.13
N TRP A 89 -2.05 -9.44 -9.45
CA TRP A 89 -1.35 -8.55 -10.37
C TRP A 89 -2.21 -8.19 -11.58
N GLY A 90 -1.83 -7.14 -12.31
CA GLY A 90 -2.45 -6.81 -13.58
C GLY A 90 -1.78 -5.62 -14.26
N LEU A 91 -1.89 -5.56 -15.59
CA LEU A 91 -1.38 -4.44 -16.39
C LEU A 91 -2.23 -3.20 -16.14
N GLU A 92 -1.62 -2.17 -15.56
CA GLU A 92 -2.28 -0.93 -15.13
C GLU A 92 -3.42 -1.11 -14.10
N HIS A 93 -3.49 -2.25 -13.43
CA HIS A 93 -4.54 -2.55 -12.46
C HIS A 93 -4.29 -1.89 -11.10
N ARG A 94 -5.02 -0.80 -10.79
CA ARG A 94 -4.80 0.01 -9.58
C ARG A 94 -5.31 -0.65 -8.29
N ALA A 95 -6.17 -1.65 -8.35
CA ALA A 95 -6.59 -2.38 -7.16
C ALA A 95 -5.67 -3.58 -6.84
N ALA A 96 -4.87 -4.04 -7.81
CA ALA A 96 -4.04 -5.22 -7.64
C ALA A 96 -2.92 -4.99 -6.61
N SER A 97 -2.44 -6.07 -5.99
CA SER A 97 -1.30 -5.99 -5.06
C SER A 97 0.01 -5.60 -5.75
N ILE A 98 0.17 -6.01 -7.01
CA ILE A 98 1.28 -5.64 -7.87
C ILE A 98 0.72 -5.11 -9.19
N ARG A 99 0.86 -3.81 -9.43
CA ARG A 99 0.50 -3.24 -10.72
C ARG A 99 1.71 -3.31 -11.65
N VAL A 100 1.52 -3.96 -12.79
CA VAL A 100 2.50 -3.98 -13.87
C VAL A 100 2.32 -2.71 -14.71
N ILE A 101 3.40 -1.98 -14.92
CA ILE A 101 3.43 -0.77 -15.77
C ILE A 101 4.46 -1.06 -16.87
N SER A 102 3.99 -1.23 -18.10
CA SER A 102 4.82 -1.62 -19.24
C SER A 102 4.21 -1.15 -20.55
N PRO A 103 4.93 -1.18 -21.68
CA PRO A 103 4.33 -0.90 -22.97
C PRO A 103 3.03 -1.70 -23.21
N PRO A 104 2.03 -1.11 -23.89
CA PRO A 104 2.06 0.21 -24.53
C PRO A 104 1.72 1.40 -23.59
N THR A 105 1.51 1.19 -22.28
CA THR A 105 1.02 2.25 -21.38
C THR A 105 2.11 3.20 -20.91
N CYS A 106 3.38 2.78 -21.02
CA CYS A 106 4.55 3.62 -20.81
C CYS A 106 5.64 3.31 -21.85
N SER A 107 6.70 4.12 -21.87
CA SER A 107 7.91 3.79 -22.63
C SER A 107 8.59 2.56 -22.04
N GLY A 108 9.36 1.81 -22.85
CA GLY A 108 10.07 0.63 -22.38
C GLY A 108 11.01 0.91 -21.20
N LYS A 109 11.70 2.07 -21.22
CA LYS A 109 12.54 2.54 -20.11
C LYS A 109 11.76 2.72 -18.79
N GLY A 110 10.48 3.09 -18.87
CA GLY A 110 9.61 3.28 -17.72
C GLY A 110 8.99 2.00 -17.15
N THR A 111 9.33 0.82 -17.69
CA THR A 111 8.76 -0.46 -17.27
C THR A 111 9.12 -0.79 -15.83
N ARG A 112 8.12 -1.05 -15.00
CA ARG A 112 8.30 -1.26 -13.56
C ARG A 112 7.14 -2.03 -12.95
N PHE A 113 7.40 -2.62 -11.79
CA PHE A 113 6.37 -3.17 -10.92
C PHE A 113 6.10 -2.20 -9.78
N GLU A 114 4.83 -1.88 -9.53
CA GLU A 114 4.37 -1.11 -8.38
C GLU A 114 3.78 -2.07 -7.35
N ILE A 115 4.49 -2.28 -6.25
CA ILE A 115 4.03 -3.10 -5.11
C ILE A 115 3.21 -2.18 -4.20
N ARG A 116 1.92 -2.50 -4.04
CA ARG A 116 0.90 -1.60 -3.45
C ARG A 116 0.47 -1.97 -2.04
N VAL A 117 0.90 -3.14 -1.56
CA VAL A 117 0.65 -3.60 -0.18
C VAL A 117 1.25 -2.65 0.87
N PRO A 118 2.50 -2.16 0.74
CA PRO A 118 3.14 -1.35 1.75
C PRO A 118 2.35 -0.10 2.17
N GLY A 119 2.27 0.13 3.48
CA GLY A 119 1.73 1.35 4.09
C GLY A 119 2.82 2.42 4.29
N ALA A 120 2.41 3.64 4.67
CA ALA A 120 3.34 4.72 5.02
C ALA A 120 4.03 4.55 6.39
N ASP A 121 3.95 3.37 6.99
CA ASP A 121 4.54 2.97 8.27
C ASP A 121 5.64 1.92 8.13
N VAL A 122 6.00 1.56 6.90
CA VAL A 122 7.08 0.61 6.62
C VAL A 122 8.46 1.23 6.79
N ASN A 123 9.45 0.38 7.11
CA ASN A 123 10.84 0.69 6.83
C ASN A 123 11.12 0.39 5.35
N SER A 124 11.36 1.42 4.56
CA SER A 124 11.56 1.31 3.10
C SER A 124 12.76 0.43 2.72
N HIS A 125 13.81 0.41 3.55
CA HIS A 125 14.99 -0.42 3.30
C HIS A 125 14.64 -1.92 3.39
N TYR A 126 13.87 -2.32 4.40
CA TYR A 126 13.45 -3.72 4.55
C TYR A 126 12.48 -4.13 3.45
N VAL A 127 11.54 -3.26 3.07
CA VAL A 127 10.63 -3.54 1.97
C VAL A 127 11.40 -3.72 0.66
N LEU A 128 12.35 -2.83 0.36
CA LEU A 128 13.16 -2.94 -0.86
C LEU A 128 14.01 -4.23 -0.85
N ALA A 129 14.68 -4.54 0.26
CA ALA A 129 15.46 -5.76 0.41
C ALA A 129 14.61 -7.01 0.20
N ALA A 130 13.42 -7.07 0.81
CA ALA A 130 12.51 -8.19 0.65
C ALA A 130 11.98 -8.34 -0.78
N ILE A 131 11.60 -7.24 -1.44
CA ILE A 131 11.15 -7.28 -2.83
C ILE A 131 12.27 -7.78 -3.77
N VAL A 132 13.50 -7.29 -3.58
CA VAL A 132 14.65 -7.73 -4.37
C VAL A 132 14.95 -9.20 -4.10
N ALA A 133 14.98 -9.64 -2.85
CA ALA A 133 15.25 -11.04 -2.49
C ALA A 133 14.20 -11.99 -3.07
N LEU A 134 12.91 -11.66 -2.94
CA LEU A 134 11.82 -12.47 -3.51
C LEU A 134 11.87 -12.50 -5.04
N GLY A 135 12.05 -11.35 -5.67
CA GLY A 135 12.10 -11.27 -7.12
C GLY A 135 13.32 -11.99 -7.69
N TRP A 136 14.49 -11.83 -7.06
CA TRP A 136 15.71 -12.52 -7.48
C TRP A 136 15.61 -14.04 -7.31
N ARG A 137 15.05 -14.51 -6.18
CA ARG A 137 14.69 -15.93 -6.01
C ARG A 137 13.82 -16.45 -7.15
N GLY A 138 12.85 -15.64 -7.60
CA GLY A 138 12.01 -15.97 -8.74
C GLY A 138 12.81 -16.16 -10.03
N VAL A 139 13.77 -15.27 -10.29
CA VAL A 139 14.70 -15.35 -11.42
C VAL A 139 15.60 -16.59 -11.34
N GLU A 140 16.22 -16.84 -10.20
CA GLU A 140 17.13 -17.98 -10.00
C GLU A 140 16.42 -19.32 -10.20
N LYS A 141 15.20 -19.45 -9.65
CA LYS A 141 14.39 -20.66 -9.76
C LYS A 141 13.56 -20.74 -11.04
N LYS A 142 13.60 -19.70 -11.88
CA LYS A 142 12.78 -19.57 -13.10
C LYS A 142 11.30 -19.84 -12.83
N LEU A 143 10.76 -19.23 -11.77
CA LEU A 143 9.38 -19.50 -11.35
C LEU A 143 8.37 -19.05 -12.40
N ASP A 144 7.35 -19.87 -12.59
CA ASP A 144 6.18 -19.50 -13.38
C ASP A 144 5.25 -18.61 -12.57
N ILE A 145 4.53 -17.74 -13.29
CA ILE A 145 3.53 -16.86 -12.67
C ILE A 145 2.40 -17.72 -12.09
N PRO A 146 2.14 -17.67 -10.77
CA PRO A 146 1.27 -18.65 -10.12
C PRO A 146 -0.23 -18.39 -10.34
N ILE A 147 -0.60 -17.18 -10.75
CA ILE A 147 -2.01 -16.74 -10.87
C ILE A 147 -2.22 -15.89 -12.12
N PRO A 148 -3.40 -15.96 -12.77
CA PRO A 148 -3.74 -15.08 -13.89
C PRO A 148 -3.83 -13.59 -13.46
N PRO A 149 -3.71 -12.65 -14.40
CA PRO A 149 -3.90 -11.23 -14.11
C PRO A 149 -5.37 -10.94 -13.76
N LEU A 150 -5.58 -9.91 -12.94
CA LEU A 150 -6.90 -9.32 -12.74
C LEU A 150 -7.37 -8.62 -14.03
N PRO A 151 -8.58 -8.92 -14.53
CA PRO A 151 -9.15 -8.22 -15.67
C PRO A 151 -9.31 -6.72 -15.40
N LYS A 152 -9.15 -5.89 -16.43
CA LYS A 152 -9.36 -4.45 -16.30
C LYS A 152 -10.80 -4.13 -15.88
N GLY A 153 -10.94 -3.40 -14.79
CA GLY A 153 -12.25 -2.93 -14.30
C GLY A 153 -12.91 -3.86 -13.29
N GLU A 154 -12.27 -4.97 -12.92
CA GLU A 154 -12.73 -5.83 -11.83
C GLU A 154 -12.07 -5.45 -10.50
N ASP A 155 -12.83 -5.57 -9.41
CA ASP A 155 -12.32 -5.31 -8.06
C ASP A 155 -11.62 -6.55 -7.47
N VAL A 156 -10.65 -6.30 -6.58
CA VAL A 156 -10.02 -7.36 -5.78
C VAL A 156 -11.05 -8.06 -4.89
N GLY A 157 -10.92 -9.37 -4.73
CA GLY A 157 -11.86 -10.20 -3.97
C GLY A 157 -13.12 -10.65 -4.74
N GLY A 158 -13.24 -10.32 -6.02
CA GLY A 158 -14.28 -10.83 -6.92
C GLY A 158 -14.04 -12.26 -7.40
N SER A 159 -14.94 -12.78 -8.25
CA SER A 159 -14.85 -14.16 -8.77
C SER A 159 -13.66 -14.40 -9.71
N ALA A 160 -13.14 -13.35 -10.36
CA ALA A 160 -11.92 -13.42 -11.18
C ALA A 160 -10.63 -13.35 -10.35
N ASP A 161 -10.70 -12.93 -9.08
CA ASP A 161 -9.55 -12.91 -8.20
C ASP A 161 -9.21 -14.34 -7.74
N LYS A 162 -8.16 -14.91 -8.34
CA LYS A 162 -7.64 -16.25 -8.00
C LYS A 162 -6.50 -16.20 -6.99
N GLY A 163 -6.19 -15.02 -6.47
CA GLY A 163 -5.17 -14.79 -5.48
C GLY A 163 -5.48 -15.38 -4.11
N GLU A 164 -4.44 -15.83 -3.41
CA GLU A 164 -4.55 -16.10 -1.98
C GLU A 164 -4.87 -14.79 -1.23
N ARG A 165 -5.72 -14.85 -0.21
CA ARG A 165 -5.96 -13.73 0.71
C ARG A 165 -4.69 -13.44 1.52
N LEU A 166 -4.33 -12.16 1.62
CA LEU A 166 -3.28 -11.71 2.53
C LEU A 166 -3.77 -11.79 3.98
N ALA A 167 -2.82 -11.90 4.92
CA ALA A 167 -3.11 -11.95 6.35
C ALA A 167 -3.98 -10.76 6.80
N LYS A 168 -5.01 -11.01 7.60
CA LYS A 168 -5.97 -9.99 8.04
C LYS A 168 -5.49 -9.17 9.24
N ASN A 169 -4.47 -9.65 9.93
CA ASN A 169 -3.89 -9.02 11.10
C ASN A 169 -2.41 -9.41 11.24
N LEU A 170 -1.69 -8.67 12.09
CA LEU A 170 -0.26 -8.89 12.33
C LEU A 170 0.03 -10.28 12.90
N LYS A 171 -0.89 -10.86 13.68
CA LYS A 171 -0.71 -12.19 14.29
C LYS A 171 -0.66 -13.30 13.26
N GLU A 172 -1.61 -13.31 12.32
CA GLU A 172 -1.61 -14.23 11.17
C GLU A 172 -0.37 -14.04 10.30
N ALA A 173 0.02 -12.79 10.05
CA ALA A 173 1.18 -12.46 9.23
C ALA A 173 2.49 -12.97 9.84
N VAL A 174 2.67 -12.78 11.15
CA VAL A 174 3.87 -13.23 11.87
C VAL A 174 3.91 -14.75 11.94
N ALA A 175 2.80 -15.41 12.23
CA ALA A 175 2.73 -16.87 12.24
C ALA A 175 3.14 -17.49 10.89
N ARG A 176 2.77 -16.84 9.78
CA ARG A 176 3.19 -17.26 8.44
C ARG A 176 4.67 -16.93 8.16
N PHE A 177 5.12 -15.73 8.48
CA PHE A 177 6.50 -15.29 8.27
C PHE A 177 7.52 -16.16 9.01
N THR A 178 7.20 -16.59 10.23
CA THR A 178 8.08 -17.45 11.05
C THR A 178 7.83 -18.95 10.84
N ALA A 179 6.89 -19.35 9.97
CA ALA A 179 6.67 -20.76 9.67
C ALA A 179 7.94 -21.38 9.04
N LYS A 180 8.20 -22.67 9.32
CA LYS A 180 9.37 -23.39 8.80
C LYS A 180 9.45 -23.36 7.26
N GLU A 181 8.31 -23.49 6.60
CA GLU A 181 8.19 -23.52 5.13
C GLU A 181 8.04 -22.11 4.52
N SER A 182 8.18 -21.05 5.31
CA SER A 182 7.99 -19.68 4.85
C SER A 182 9.05 -19.32 3.79
N VAL A 183 8.62 -18.76 2.65
CA VAL A 183 9.55 -18.22 1.65
C VAL A 183 10.42 -17.11 2.23
N ALA A 184 9.97 -16.42 3.29
CA ALA A 184 10.77 -15.42 3.98
C ALA A 184 12.07 -16.00 4.56
N ARG A 185 12.05 -17.23 5.09
CA ARG A 185 13.26 -17.90 5.61
C ARG A 185 14.26 -18.19 4.51
N GLU A 186 13.75 -18.68 3.38
CA GLU A 186 14.57 -18.93 2.20
C GLU A 186 15.20 -17.65 1.64
N ALA A 187 14.45 -16.54 1.61
CA ALA A 187 14.87 -15.30 0.98
C ALA A 187 15.70 -14.38 1.89
N LEU A 188 15.46 -14.39 3.21
CA LEU A 188 16.02 -13.43 4.17
C LEU A 188 16.89 -14.09 5.25
N GLY A 189 16.83 -15.41 5.39
CA GLY A 189 17.56 -16.17 6.40
C GLY A 189 16.81 -16.29 7.73
N ASP A 190 17.06 -17.40 8.43
CA ASP A 190 16.37 -17.75 9.67
C ASP A 190 16.60 -16.73 10.80
N ASP A 191 17.84 -16.29 11.01
CA ASP A 191 18.18 -15.36 12.08
C ASP A 191 17.41 -14.03 11.97
N PHE A 192 17.27 -13.51 10.75
CA PHE A 192 16.49 -12.29 10.51
C PHE A 192 15.01 -12.53 10.75
N VAL A 193 14.48 -13.63 10.21
CA VAL A 193 13.05 -13.98 10.35
C VAL A 193 12.67 -14.15 11.81
N ASP A 194 13.48 -14.86 12.59
CA ASP A 194 13.19 -15.10 14.00
C ASP A 194 13.27 -13.81 14.82
N HIS A 195 14.30 -13.00 14.61
CA HIS A 195 14.46 -11.73 15.33
C HIS A 195 13.39 -10.71 14.96
N PHE A 196 13.13 -10.54 13.67
CA PHE A 196 12.13 -9.59 13.17
C PHE A 196 10.70 -10.06 13.49
N GLY A 197 10.45 -11.36 13.48
CA GLY A 197 9.18 -11.96 13.91
C GLY A 197 8.91 -11.72 15.40
N GLY A 198 9.88 -12.05 16.26
CA GLY A 198 9.72 -11.93 17.72
C GLY A 198 9.46 -10.49 18.20
N THR A 199 9.99 -9.49 17.50
CA THR A 199 9.69 -8.08 17.77
C THR A 199 8.24 -7.70 17.40
N ARG A 200 7.64 -8.34 16.39
CA ARG A 200 6.21 -8.16 16.06
C ARG A 200 5.31 -8.94 17.03
N GLU A 201 5.73 -10.12 17.47
CA GLU A 201 5.04 -10.86 18.54
C GLU A 201 4.96 -10.04 19.82
N HIS A 202 6.01 -9.28 20.14
CA HIS A 202 5.98 -8.37 21.28
C HIS A 202 4.93 -7.26 21.12
N GLU A 203 4.85 -6.63 19.94
CA GLU A 203 3.80 -5.63 19.65
C GLU A 203 2.39 -6.24 19.78
N ILE A 204 2.20 -7.46 19.27
CA ILE A 204 0.93 -8.18 19.37
C ILE A 204 0.55 -8.39 20.84
N ARG A 205 1.48 -8.82 21.70
CA ARG A 205 1.22 -9.00 23.14
C ARG A 205 0.78 -7.70 23.81
N LEU A 206 1.51 -6.61 23.56
CA LEU A 206 1.15 -5.29 24.09
C LEU A 206 -0.22 -4.82 23.62
N TRP A 207 -0.58 -5.10 22.36
CA TRP A 207 -1.90 -4.77 21.82
C TRP A 207 -3.02 -5.61 22.43
N GLU A 208 -2.80 -6.90 22.66
CA GLU A 208 -3.78 -7.80 23.28
C GLU A 208 -4.06 -7.46 24.76
N GLU A 209 -3.08 -6.89 25.47
CA GLU A 209 -3.24 -6.42 26.85
C GLU A 209 -3.92 -5.04 26.94
N ALA A 210 -3.97 -4.27 25.85
CA ALA A 210 -4.48 -2.91 25.87
C ALA A 210 -6.02 -2.84 25.89
N VAL A 211 -6.58 -2.16 26.88
CA VAL A 211 -8.00 -1.79 26.91
C VAL A 211 -8.19 -0.45 26.21
N THR A 212 -8.78 -0.48 25.02
CA THR A 212 -9.04 0.72 24.21
C THR A 212 -10.39 1.35 24.53
N ASP A 213 -10.55 2.64 24.21
CA ASP A 213 -11.82 3.38 24.36
C ASP A 213 -13.01 2.70 23.65
N TRP A 214 -12.73 1.90 22.60
CA TRP A 214 -13.74 1.10 21.93
C TRP A 214 -14.46 0.13 22.87
N TYR A 215 -13.73 -0.54 23.77
CA TYR A 215 -14.32 -1.47 24.72
C TYR A 215 -15.19 -0.76 25.75
N VAL A 216 -14.76 0.42 26.21
CA VAL A 216 -15.52 1.26 27.13
C VAL A 216 -16.82 1.70 26.46
N LEU A 217 -16.74 2.23 25.24
CA LEU A 217 -17.91 2.66 24.46
C LEU A 217 -18.88 1.50 24.20
N PHE A 218 -18.37 0.35 23.78
CA PHE A 218 -19.17 -0.83 23.47
C PHE A 218 -19.88 -1.39 24.72
N PHE A 219 -19.19 -1.43 25.87
CA PHE A 219 -19.79 -1.85 27.13
C PHE A 219 -20.98 -0.98 27.53
N PHE A 220 -20.83 0.35 27.47
CA PHE A 220 -21.93 1.27 27.77
C PHE A 220 -23.07 1.15 26.75
N LEU A 221 -22.76 0.98 25.46
CA LEU A 221 -23.78 0.77 24.41
C LEU A 221 -24.61 -0.49 24.66
N LEU A 222 -23.98 -1.61 25.01
CA LEU A 222 -24.68 -2.86 25.35
C LEU A 222 -25.56 -2.75 26.59
N ARG A 223 -25.12 -1.99 27.60
CA ARG A 223 -25.89 -1.80 28.83
C ARG A 223 -27.14 -0.95 28.59
N SER A 224 -27.04 0.09 27.74
CA SER A 224 -28.20 0.88 27.31
C SER A 224 -29.21 0.01 26.53
N LEU A 225 -28.77 -0.95 25.72
CA LEU A 225 -29.68 -1.89 25.04
C LEU A 225 -30.45 -2.80 26.02
N HIS A 226 -29.86 -3.14 27.18
CA HIS A 226 -30.54 -3.91 28.23
C HIS A 226 -31.47 -3.05 29.10
N LEU A 227 -31.21 -1.74 29.25
CA LEU A 227 -32.01 -0.84 30.07
C LEU A 227 -33.27 -0.31 29.35
N VAL A 228 -33.34 -0.40 28.03
CA VAL A 228 -34.56 -0.06 27.25
C VAL A 228 -35.73 -1.05 27.48
N SER A 229 -35.51 -2.16 28.21
CA SER A 229 -36.60 -3.08 28.60
C SER A 229 -37.31 -2.71 29.91
N ARG A 230 -36.88 -1.69 30.66
CA ARG A 230 -37.60 -1.25 31.87
C ARG A 230 -37.71 0.27 31.90
N SER A 231 -38.95 0.71 32.00
CA SER A 231 -39.41 2.08 32.21
C SER A 231 -38.57 2.84 33.24
N ASP A 232 -37.65 3.70 32.79
CA ASP A 232 -37.19 4.90 33.52
C ASP A 232 -36.35 5.81 32.61
N LEU A 233 -37.05 6.57 31.75
CA LEU A 233 -36.45 7.48 30.76
C LEU A 233 -36.04 8.86 31.30
N ALA A 234 -36.16 9.12 32.61
CA ALA A 234 -35.99 10.47 33.15
C ALA A 234 -34.56 10.80 33.67
N ASN A 235 -33.78 9.80 34.10
CA ASN A 235 -32.48 10.03 34.76
C ASN A 235 -31.24 9.65 33.93
N GLU A 236 -31.38 9.02 32.76
CA GLU A 236 -30.23 8.57 31.94
C GLU A 236 -29.65 9.63 30.99
N CYS A 237 -30.21 10.84 30.99
CA CYS A 237 -29.93 11.86 29.98
C CYS A 237 -28.50 12.45 30.06
N SER A 238 -27.81 12.35 31.20
CA SER A 238 -26.48 12.94 31.41
C SER A 238 -25.34 12.08 30.88
N LEU A 239 -25.36 10.76 31.14
CA LEU A 239 -24.33 9.83 30.67
C LEU A 239 -24.43 9.60 29.16
N PHE A 240 -25.66 9.57 28.63
CA PHE A 240 -25.91 9.45 27.21
C PHE A 240 -25.47 10.71 26.44
N ARG A 241 -25.69 11.91 27.01
CA ARG A 241 -25.09 13.15 26.49
C ARG A 241 -23.58 13.10 26.53
N TYR A 242 -22.98 12.66 27.63
CA TYR A 242 -21.52 12.60 27.76
C TYR A 242 -20.88 11.69 26.72
N CYS A 243 -21.38 10.46 26.53
CA CYS A 243 -20.86 9.55 25.51
C CYS A 243 -21.10 10.07 24.07
N ARG A 244 -22.23 10.73 23.82
CA ARG A 244 -22.56 11.29 22.51
C ARG A 244 -21.78 12.57 22.18
N GLU A 245 -21.51 13.42 23.16
CA GLU A 245 -20.87 14.73 22.95
C GLU A 245 -19.35 14.67 23.03
N GLN A 246 -18.76 13.75 23.82
CA GLN A 246 -17.31 13.67 24.00
C GLN A 246 -16.61 12.58 23.16
N LEU A 247 -17.29 11.47 22.83
CA LEU A 247 -16.66 10.31 22.19
C LEU A 247 -17.07 10.10 20.72
N LEU A 248 -18.12 10.77 20.23
CA LEU A 248 -18.60 10.67 18.85
C LEU A 248 -18.96 12.05 18.26
N PRO A 249 -17.97 12.88 17.87
CA PRO A 249 -18.25 14.04 17.04
C PRO A 249 -18.54 13.55 15.62
N LEU A 250 -19.73 12.99 15.38
CA LEU A 250 -20.19 12.78 14.01
C LEU A 250 -20.33 14.16 13.34
N PRO A 251 -19.78 14.37 12.14
CA PRO A 251 -20.01 15.61 11.41
C PRO A 251 -21.51 15.75 11.16
N ARG A 252 -22.07 16.91 11.50
CA ARG A 252 -23.48 17.21 11.21
C ARG A 252 -23.66 17.18 9.68
N PRO A 253 -24.72 16.54 9.15
CA PRO A 253 -25.02 16.67 7.74
C PRO A 253 -25.32 18.14 7.44
N SER A 254 -24.66 18.68 6.41
CA SER A 254 -24.95 20.02 5.90
C SER A 254 -26.43 20.10 5.50
N PRO A 255 -27.13 21.22 5.78
CA PRO A 255 -28.50 21.39 5.32
C PRO A 255 -28.56 21.35 3.79
N PRO A 256 -29.65 20.86 3.19
CA PRO A 256 -29.80 20.83 1.73
C PRO A 256 -29.93 22.26 1.19
N GLY A 257 -28.79 22.84 0.81
CA GLY A 257 -28.70 24.12 0.12
C GLY A 257 -28.55 23.90 -1.38
N THR A 258 -29.57 24.31 -2.12
CA THR A 258 -29.61 24.65 -3.55
C THR A 258 -28.25 24.67 -4.27
N TYR A 259 -28.01 23.70 -5.15
CA TYR A 259 -27.01 23.82 -6.21
C TYR A 259 -27.47 24.90 -7.19
N LEU A 260 -26.84 26.08 -7.15
CA LEU A 260 -26.77 26.98 -8.29
C LEU A 260 -25.55 26.59 -9.14
N PRO A 261 -25.66 26.63 -10.48
CA PRO A 261 -24.55 26.26 -11.35
C PRO A 261 -23.50 27.37 -11.29
N THR A 262 -22.31 27.07 -10.76
CA THR A 262 -21.18 28.00 -10.87
C THR A 262 -20.59 27.92 -12.25
N GLU A 263 -20.61 29.07 -12.92
CA GLU A 263 -19.97 29.36 -14.19
C GLU A 263 -18.47 29.06 -14.12
N ASN A 264 -17.97 28.59 -15.25
CA ASN A 264 -16.57 28.33 -15.56
C ASN A 264 -15.79 29.64 -15.75
N PRO A 265 -14.72 29.94 -14.99
CA PRO A 265 -13.83 31.04 -15.32
C PRO A 265 -12.44 30.50 -15.67
N LEU A 266 -12.31 29.93 -16.86
CA LEU A 266 -11.06 29.98 -17.61
C LEU A 266 -11.15 31.15 -18.58
N ARG A 267 -10.66 32.33 -18.18
CA ARG A 267 -10.09 33.35 -19.11
C ARG A 267 -9.39 34.49 -18.36
N HIS A 268 -8.10 34.62 -18.68
CA HIS A 268 -7.22 35.80 -18.67
C HIS A 268 -6.90 36.52 -17.34
N GLY A 269 -5.60 36.72 -17.11
CA GLY A 269 -5.08 37.76 -16.23
C GLY A 269 -3.65 37.52 -15.74
N ASN A 270 -2.67 38.12 -16.42
CA ASN A 270 -1.29 38.26 -15.98
C ASN A 270 -1.19 38.80 -14.55
N PHE A 271 -0.28 38.26 -13.73
CA PHE A 271 0.43 39.06 -12.73
C PHE A 271 1.84 38.54 -12.52
N ALA A 272 2.80 39.42 -12.78
CA ALA A 272 4.22 39.26 -12.54
C ALA A 272 4.51 39.24 -11.03
N ALA A 273 5.45 38.39 -10.61
CA ALA A 273 6.09 38.48 -9.30
C ALA A 273 7.60 38.48 -9.51
N SER A 274 8.20 39.65 -9.33
CA SER A 274 9.62 39.88 -9.22
C SER A 274 10.17 39.19 -7.97
N ARG A 275 11.18 38.33 -8.15
CA ARG A 275 12.18 38.05 -7.11
C ARG A 275 13.56 38.07 -7.76
N GLN A 276 14.33 39.09 -7.38
CA GLN A 276 15.74 39.23 -7.70
C GLN A 276 16.53 38.07 -7.07
N VAL A 277 17.36 37.43 -7.88
CA VAL A 277 18.46 36.55 -7.45
C VAL A 277 19.75 37.23 -7.93
N PRO A 278 20.76 37.47 -7.07
CA PRO A 278 22.01 38.07 -7.50
C PRO A 278 22.89 37.08 -8.28
N GLN A 279 23.38 37.52 -9.44
CA GLN A 279 24.30 36.78 -10.31
C GLN A 279 25.76 36.91 -9.82
N PRO A 280 26.62 35.90 -10.02
CA PRO A 280 28.05 36.01 -9.79
C PRO A 280 28.73 36.79 -10.93
N GLY A 281 29.56 37.77 -10.55
CA GLY A 281 30.22 38.71 -11.47
C GLY A 281 31.27 38.07 -12.38
N THR A 282 31.16 38.37 -13.67
CA THR A 282 32.20 38.18 -14.68
C THR A 282 33.24 39.29 -14.61
N ARG A 283 34.51 38.89 -14.59
CA ARG A 283 35.68 39.77 -14.75
C ARG A 283 35.81 40.22 -16.22
N HIS A 284 36.03 41.50 -16.44
CA HIS A 284 36.67 42.02 -17.66
C HIS A 284 37.96 42.76 -17.26
N GLY A 285 39.06 42.43 -17.93
CA GLY A 285 40.37 43.09 -17.81
C GLY A 285 40.38 44.47 -18.49
N ILE A 286 41.30 45.37 -18.14
CA ILE A 286 42.62 45.71 -18.78
C ILE A 286 42.91 47.18 -18.31
N PRO A 287 44.14 47.78 -18.24
CA PRO A 287 45.45 47.43 -18.84
C PRO A 287 46.69 47.47 -17.90
N GLU A 288 47.83 47.04 -18.46
CA GLU A 288 49.21 47.32 -18.03
C GLU A 288 49.52 48.80 -17.78
N GLN A 289 50.35 49.09 -16.78
CA GLN A 289 51.51 49.99 -16.89
C GLN A 289 52.42 49.92 -15.65
N THR A 290 53.73 49.88 -15.93
CA THR A 290 54.96 49.99 -15.09
C THR A 290 55.30 48.85 -14.14
#